data_AF-A0A940THS2-F1
#
_entry.id   AF-A0A940THS2-F1
#
_cell.length_a   1.000
_cell.length_b   1.000
_cell.length_c   1.000
_cell.angle_alpha   90.00
_cell.angle_beta   90.00
_cell.angle_gamma   90.00
#
_symmetry.space_group_name_H-M   'P 1'
#
loop_
_entity.id
_entity.type
_entity.pdbx_description
1 polymer ?
#
loop_
_entity_poly.entity_id
_entity_poly.type
_entity_poly.pdbx_seq_one_letter_code
_entity_poly.pdbx_strand_id
1 'polypeptide(L)'
;MSFKLKKFIASLTAFVLSAGIMSFTVSADENTAAGETAAAENSGTADEGKDSGSEKELFFADHFDDGNHSWTGRGGAKLSLSDEKPFDGINCLYVTGRTAAWNGAQKELDLTLFEPGKKYSFSCNAMQTEGGAEETFYMKLQYTDAAGQTNYDAIAEATTIKGEWVQLANSEYTIPADATAAFLYVETKEGTFDFYVDNAAGAGEATQIEGPKSKKLTYGDINYDGKINIPDLCLIKSALIDGLTDDAQKKAADVNRDKSIDATDAMLIFQWLNAEIE
;
A
#
# COMPACT_ATOMS: atom_id res chain seq x y z
N MET A 1 -32.70 -48.53 -8.88
CA MET A 1 -33.02 -48.28 -7.46
C MET A 1 -33.51 -46.85 -7.33
N SER A 2 -34.78 -46.70 -6.97
CA SER A 2 -35.47 -45.43 -6.73
C SER A 2 -35.27 -45.03 -5.28
N PHE A 3 -34.78 -43.82 -4.98
CA PHE A 3 -34.99 -43.19 -3.66
C PHE A 3 -35.02 -41.65 -3.75
N LYS A 4 -36.26 -41.15 -3.75
CA LYS A 4 -36.79 -39.97 -3.02
C LYS A 4 -36.27 -38.56 -3.36
N LEU A 5 -37.01 -37.95 -4.30
CA LEU A 5 -37.31 -36.51 -4.39
C LEU A 5 -38.53 -36.19 -3.50
N LYS A 6 -38.43 -35.28 -2.51
CA LYS A 6 -39.51 -34.34 -2.07
C LYS A 6 -39.16 -33.48 -0.83
N LYS A 7 -39.45 -32.17 -1.01
CA LYS A 7 -39.89 -31.13 -0.03
C LYS A 7 -38.83 -30.43 0.84
N PHE A 8 -38.58 -29.15 0.54
CA PHE A 8 -39.06 -28.03 1.36
C PHE A 8 -39.16 -26.75 0.52
N ILE A 9 -40.37 -26.21 0.40
CA ILE A 9 -40.71 -24.85 -0.08
C ILE A 9 -41.45 -24.20 1.09
N ALA A 10 -40.98 -23.04 1.57
CA ALA A 10 -41.68 -22.04 2.38
C ALA A 10 -40.67 -20.88 2.60
N SER A 11 -40.98 -19.59 2.57
CA SER A 11 -42.26 -18.86 2.49
C SER A 11 -41.95 -17.43 2.02
N LEU A 12 -42.72 -16.91 1.05
CA LEU A 12 -42.76 -15.50 0.67
C LEU A 12 -44.16 -15.00 1.04
N THR A 13 -44.28 -13.99 1.90
CA THR A 13 -45.48 -13.15 1.94
C THR A 13 -45.12 -11.76 2.48
N ALA A 14 -45.56 -10.75 1.73
CA ALA A 14 -45.35 -9.32 1.93
C ALA A 14 -46.19 -8.73 3.08
N PHE A 15 -45.78 -7.56 3.59
CA PHE A 15 -46.70 -6.59 4.19
C PHE A 15 -46.38 -5.16 3.72
N VAL A 16 -47.44 -4.41 3.48
CA VAL A 16 -47.52 -3.14 2.72
C VAL A 16 -47.32 -1.91 3.63
N LEU A 17 -46.82 -0.84 2.99
CA LEU A 17 -46.69 0.56 3.42
C LEU A 17 -47.85 1.11 4.30
N SER A 18 -47.50 1.94 5.29
CA SER A 18 -48.32 3.07 5.73
C SER A 18 -47.44 4.25 6.11
N ALA A 19 -47.73 5.41 5.53
CA ALA A 19 -47.11 6.70 5.81
C ALA A 19 -47.48 7.23 7.21
N GLY A 20 -46.57 7.99 7.83
CA GLY A 20 -46.82 8.63 9.13
C GLY A 20 -45.57 9.26 9.74
N ILE A 21 -45.18 10.42 9.21
CA ILE A 21 -44.38 11.47 9.83
C ILE A 21 -44.52 11.55 11.37
N MET A 22 -43.40 11.45 12.09
CA MET A 22 -43.14 12.25 13.30
C MET A 22 -41.63 12.38 13.52
N SER A 23 -41.14 13.61 13.36
CA SER A 23 -39.80 14.02 13.78
C SER A 23 -39.67 13.93 15.29
N PHE A 24 -38.52 13.46 15.78
CA PHE A 24 -38.11 13.65 17.15
C PHE A 24 -36.73 14.32 17.18
N THR A 25 -36.75 15.62 17.47
CA THR A 25 -35.59 16.41 17.88
C THR A 25 -35.36 16.15 19.37
N VAL A 26 -34.13 15.80 19.76
CA VAL A 26 -33.71 15.93 21.17
C VAL A 26 -32.95 17.25 21.30
N SER A 27 -33.54 18.13 22.10
CA SER A 27 -33.00 19.43 22.51
C SER A 27 -31.97 19.21 23.61
N ALA A 28 -30.91 20.02 23.57
CA ALA A 28 -30.07 20.29 24.72
C ALA A 28 -30.92 20.92 25.84
N ASP A 29 -30.55 20.65 27.09
CA ASP A 29 -30.72 21.63 28.15
C ASP A 29 -29.53 21.53 29.11
N GLU A 30 -28.84 22.65 29.23
CA GLU A 30 -27.96 22.98 30.35
C GLU A 30 -28.79 23.07 31.63
N ASN A 31 -28.28 22.57 32.75
CA ASN A 31 -28.35 23.39 33.95
C ASN A 31 -27.23 23.09 34.95
N THR A 32 -26.51 24.18 35.23
CA THR A 32 -25.57 24.50 36.28
C THR A 32 -25.92 24.01 37.69
N ALA A 33 -24.91 23.67 38.51
CA ALA A 33 -24.31 24.61 39.47
C ALA A 33 -23.61 23.92 40.66
N ALA A 34 -22.40 24.43 40.93
CA ALA A 34 -21.81 24.73 42.24
C ALA A 34 -21.21 23.60 43.12
N GLY A 35 -19.99 23.88 43.61
CA GLY A 35 -19.71 23.73 45.04
C GLY A 35 -18.47 22.92 45.46
N GLU A 36 -17.29 23.43 45.11
CA GLU A 36 -16.08 23.58 45.95
C GLU A 36 -15.69 22.60 47.09
N THR A 37 -14.39 22.25 47.06
CA THR A 37 -13.42 21.93 48.14
C THR A 37 -13.39 20.54 48.79
N ALA A 38 -12.26 19.83 48.64
CA ALA A 38 -11.27 19.63 49.72
C ALA A 38 -10.12 18.68 49.26
N ALA A 39 -8.91 18.97 49.74
CA ALA A 39 -7.64 18.33 49.41
C ALA A 39 -7.42 16.96 50.07
N ALA A 40 -6.60 16.12 49.44
CA ALA A 40 -5.71 15.18 50.12
C ALA A 40 -4.55 14.76 49.18
N GLU A 41 -3.33 15.15 49.54
CA GLU A 41 -2.10 14.49 49.10
C GLU A 41 -1.95 13.16 49.86
N ASN A 42 -1.59 12.06 49.19
CA ASN A 42 -0.50 11.19 49.66
C ASN A 42 -0.02 10.20 48.58
N SER A 43 1.29 10.22 48.40
CA SER A 43 2.23 9.23 47.89
C SER A 43 1.75 7.77 47.75
N GLY A 44 2.04 7.20 46.58
CA GLY A 44 2.07 5.77 46.32
C GLY A 44 2.89 5.49 45.06
N THR A 45 4.17 5.20 45.23
CA THR A 45 5.07 4.72 44.17
C THR A 45 4.69 3.28 43.83
N ALA A 46 4.45 3.00 42.55
CA ALA A 46 4.53 1.66 41.97
C ALA A 46 5.10 1.80 40.55
N ASP A 47 6.33 1.31 40.43
CA ASP A 47 7.11 1.00 39.25
C ASP A 47 6.38 -0.02 38.37
N GLU A 48 6.13 0.28 37.09
CA GLU A 48 6.09 -0.71 36.01
C GLU A 48 6.52 -0.10 34.68
N GLY A 49 7.62 -0.63 34.13
CA GLY A 49 7.77 -0.80 32.68
C GLY A 49 8.53 0.30 31.94
N LYS A 50 9.84 0.40 32.17
CA LYS A 50 10.76 0.94 31.16
C LYS A 50 10.78 -0.03 29.98
N ASP A 51 9.90 0.17 29.01
CA ASP A 51 10.08 -0.36 27.67
C ASP A 51 11.39 0.24 27.15
N SER A 52 12.45 -0.57 27.14
CA SER A 52 13.67 -0.22 26.40
C SER A 52 13.42 -0.47 24.92
N GLY A 53 12.41 0.19 24.37
CA GLY A 53 12.28 0.38 22.94
C GLY A 53 13.44 1.27 22.55
N SER A 54 14.42 0.73 21.84
CA SER A 54 15.30 1.57 21.05
C SER A 54 14.38 2.45 20.19
N GLU A 55 14.38 3.77 20.42
CA GLU A 55 13.71 4.69 19.51
C GLU A 55 14.14 4.31 18.09
N LYS A 56 13.16 4.13 17.18
CA LYS A 56 13.48 3.90 15.77
C LYS A 56 14.29 5.10 15.31
N GLU A 57 15.60 4.95 15.14
CA GLU A 57 16.46 6.02 14.69
C GLU A 57 16.18 6.26 13.21
N LEU A 58 15.16 7.07 12.93
CA LEU A 58 14.85 7.58 11.60
C LEU A 58 15.79 8.75 11.33
N PHE A 59 16.64 8.61 10.31
CA PHE A 59 17.48 9.70 9.82
C PHE A 59 16.69 10.63 8.89
N PHE A 60 15.73 10.08 8.14
CA PHE A 60 14.70 10.86 7.46
C PHE A 60 13.40 10.05 7.31
N ALA A 61 12.29 10.78 7.25
CA ALA A 61 10.96 10.29 6.93
C ALA A 61 10.23 11.37 6.12
N ASP A 62 10.19 11.18 4.81
CA ASP A 62 9.65 12.11 3.84
C ASP A 62 8.24 11.65 3.44
N HIS A 63 7.25 12.24 4.10
CA HIS A 63 5.81 12.01 3.84
C HIS A 63 5.27 12.92 2.73
N PHE A 64 6.06 13.87 2.25
CA PHE A 64 5.73 14.81 1.17
C PHE A 64 4.55 15.77 1.40
N ASP A 65 3.96 15.77 2.59
CA ASP A 65 2.84 16.63 2.97
C ASP A 65 3.13 18.13 2.90
N ASP A 66 4.38 18.53 3.16
CA ASP A 66 4.80 19.93 3.26
C ASP A 66 5.90 20.33 2.25
N GLY A 67 6.35 19.39 1.40
CA GLY A 67 7.43 19.65 0.47
C GLY A 67 7.97 18.41 -0.21
N ASN A 68 8.91 18.61 -1.15
CA ASN A 68 9.58 17.49 -1.81
C ASN A 68 10.78 16.94 -1.02
N HIS A 69 11.09 17.48 0.15
CA HIS A 69 12.21 17.06 1.02
C HIS A 69 13.54 16.82 0.28
N SER A 70 13.92 17.74 -0.62
CA SER A 70 15.16 17.66 -1.42
C SER A 70 15.22 16.51 -2.44
N TRP A 71 14.10 15.82 -2.68
CA TRP A 71 13.99 14.91 -3.82
C TRP A 71 14.03 15.69 -5.13
N THR A 72 14.72 15.13 -6.11
CA THR A 72 14.89 15.69 -7.45
C THR A 72 14.59 14.66 -8.52
N GLY A 73 14.28 15.13 -9.73
CA GLY A 73 14.09 14.26 -10.87
C GLY A 73 15.41 13.59 -11.26
N ARG A 74 15.38 12.28 -11.45
CA ARG A 74 16.50 11.48 -11.95
C ARG A 74 16.46 11.44 -13.47
N GLY A 75 17.56 11.85 -14.10
CA GLY A 75 17.63 12.02 -15.55
C GLY A 75 16.79 13.21 -16.00
N GLY A 76 15.91 13.01 -16.98
CA GLY A 76 15.00 14.04 -17.48
C GLY A 76 13.66 14.14 -16.75
N ALA A 77 13.43 13.32 -15.72
CA ALA A 77 12.17 13.30 -14.98
C ALA A 77 11.91 14.61 -14.23
N LYS A 78 10.64 14.89 -13.99
CA LYS A 78 10.16 16.05 -13.24
C LYS A 78 9.39 15.59 -12.02
N LEU A 79 9.44 16.38 -10.95
CA LEU A 79 8.74 16.11 -9.71
C LEU A 79 7.75 17.23 -9.39
N SER A 80 6.58 16.85 -8.87
CA SER A 80 5.60 17.73 -8.27
C SER A 80 4.93 17.02 -7.10
N LEU A 81 4.37 17.79 -6.15
CA LEU A 81 3.47 17.22 -5.15
C LEU A 81 2.10 16.95 -5.78
N SER A 82 1.43 15.89 -5.34
CA SER A 82 0.08 15.51 -5.79
C SER A 82 -0.78 15.03 -4.62
N ASP A 83 -1.99 15.59 -4.52
CA ASP A 83 -3.04 15.22 -3.56
C ASP A 83 -4.05 14.22 -4.14
N GLU A 84 -3.86 13.78 -5.39
CA GLU A 84 -4.81 12.89 -6.05
C GLU A 84 -4.76 11.46 -5.50
N LYS A 85 -3.56 11.03 -5.08
CA LYS A 85 -3.26 9.65 -4.74
C LYS A 85 -2.34 9.48 -3.53
N PRO A 86 -2.36 10.32 -2.47
CA PRO A 86 -1.50 10.10 -1.30
C PRO A 86 -1.65 8.66 -0.76
N PHE A 87 -0.55 8.04 -0.37
CA PHE A 87 -0.60 6.76 0.34
C PHE A 87 -1.25 6.96 1.71
N ASP A 88 -0.77 7.96 2.44
CA ASP A 88 -1.39 8.57 3.59
C ASP A 88 -1.11 10.08 3.59
N GLY A 89 -1.64 10.80 4.58
CA GLY A 89 -1.46 12.25 4.65
C GLY A 89 -2.24 13.00 3.55
N ILE A 90 -1.59 14.02 3.00
CA ILE A 90 -2.15 15.05 2.12
C ILE A 90 -1.56 14.90 0.71
N ASN A 91 -0.25 14.72 0.60
CA ASN A 91 0.45 14.73 -0.68
C ASN A 91 1.35 13.50 -0.84
N CYS A 92 1.61 13.16 -2.09
CA CYS A 92 2.69 12.26 -2.49
C CYS A 92 3.56 12.93 -3.57
N LEU A 93 4.71 12.33 -3.87
CA LEU A 93 5.59 12.78 -4.92
C LEU A 93 5.19 12.17 -6.27
N TYR A 94 4.77 12.99 -7.23
CA TYR A 94 4.45 12.56 -8.60
C TYR A 94 5.64 12.75 -9.53
N VAL A 95 6.02 11.66 -10.22
CA VAL A 95 7.20 11.56 -11.09
C VAL A 95 6.75 11.48 -12.54
N THR A 96 7.13 12.47 -13.34
CA THR A 96 6.67 12.61 -14.72
C THR A 96 7.77 12.87 -15.73
N GLY A 97 7.42 12.85 -17.02
CA GLY A 97 8.32 13.27 -18.10
C GLY A 97 9.49 12.31 -18.30
N ARG A 98 9.30 11.04 -17.91
CA ARG A 98 10.30 9.99 -18.06
C ARG A 98 10.45 9.62 -19.54
N THR A 99 11.68 9.41 -19.97
CA THR A 99 12.03 9.02 -21.36
C THR A 99 12.72 7.66 -21.44
N ALA A 100 13.05 7.08 -20.29
CA ALA A 100 13.63 5.75 -20.15
C ALA A 100 13.30 5.17 -18.76
N ALA A 101 13.34 3.84 -18.63
CA ALA A 101 13.03 3.13 -17.39
C ALA A 101 13.90 3.58 -16.19
N TRP A 102 15.15 4.00 -16.45
CA TRP A 102 16.06 4.48 -15.41
C TRP A 102 15.76 5.91 -14.91
N ASN A 103 14.89 6.66 -15.61
CA ASN A 103 14.43 7.96 -15.11
C ASN A 103 13.47 7.74 -13.94
N GLY A 104 13.47 8.66 -12.98
CA GLY A 104 12.69 8.48 -11.75
C GLY A 104 12.86 9.62 -10.76
N ALA A 105 12.85 9.31 -9.47
CA ALA A 105 13.08 10.26 -8.39
C ALA A 105 14.35 9.88 -7.62
N GLN A 106 15.10 10.86 -7.13
CA GLN A 106 16.31 10.62 -6.35
C GLN A 106 16.50 11.64 -5.22
N LYS A 107 17.17 11.21 -4.16
CA LYS A 107 17.59 12.03 -3.01
C LYS A 107 19.06 11.80 -2.75
N GLU A 108 19.82 12.87 -2.56
CA GLU A 108 21.20 12.76 -2.08
C GLU A 108 21.19 12.21 -0.64
N LEU A 109 22.01 11.20 -0.38
CA LEU A 109 22.19 10.66 0.97
C LEU A 109 23.30 11.43 1.68
N ASP A 110 22.99 11.91 2.89
CA ASP A 110 23.99 12.46 3.79
C ASP A 110 24.86 11.33 4.36
N LEU A 111 26.05 11.15 3.80
CA LEU A 111 27.00 10.12 4.22
C LEU A 111 27.63 10.38 5.60
N THR A 112 27.32 11.51 6.25
CA THR A 112 27.65 11.71 7.67
C THR A 112 26.66 11.03 8.61
N LEU A 113 25.42 10.80 8.15
CA LEU A 113 24.40 10.01 8.84
C LEU A 113 24.43 8.55 8.37
N PHE A 114 24.59 8.35 7.07
CA PHE A 114 24.65 7.07 6.38
C PHE A 114 26.10 6.68 6.05
N GLU A 115 26.88 6.37 7.08
CA GLU A 115 28.31 6.08 6.95
C GLU A 115 28.57 4.87 6.02
N PRO A 116 29.41 5.03 4.99
CA PRO A 116 29.86 3.94 4.14
C PRO A 116 30.39 2.73 4.93
N GLY A 117 30.04 1.52 4.49
CA GLY A 117 30.44 0.26 5.11
C GLY A 117 29.54 -0.20 6.26
N LYS A 118 28.54 0.60 6.65
CA LYS A 118 27.53 0.23 7.63
C LYS A 118 26.22 -0.21 6.97
N LYS A 119 25.39 -0.90 7.76
CA LYS A 119 24.05 -1.33 7.38
C LYS A 119 23.00 -0.33 7.82
N TYR A 120 21.96 -0.21 7.00
CA TYR A 120 20.84 0.69 7.22
C TYR A 120 19.54 0.08 6.72
N SER A 121 18.44 0.67 7.18
CA SER A 121 17.11 0.38 6.66
C SER A 121 16.69 1.49 5.71
N PHE A 122 16.23 1.13 4.52
CA PHE A 122 15.62 2.06 3.57
C PHE A 122 14.25 1.54 3.15
N SER A 123 13.31 2.46 2.96
CA SER A 123 12.03 2.14 2.36
C SER A 123 11.43 3.31 1.58
N CYS A 124 10.56 2.99 0.62
CA CYS A 124 9.58 3.93 0.08
C CYS A 124 8.39 3.16 -0.49
N ASN A 125 7.24 3.82 -0.59
CA ASN A 125 6.08 3.29 -1.30
C ASN A 125 6.07 3.80 -2.73
N ALA A 126 5.67 2.97 -3.68
CA ALA A 126 5.53 3.34 -5.09
C ALA A 126 4.21 2.83 -5.68
N MET A 127 3.64 3.58 -6.61
CA MET A 127 2.40 3.22 -7.31
C MET A 127 2.37 3.82 -8.72
N GLN A 128 1.70 3.13 -9.65
CA GLN A 128 1.38 3.67 -10.97
C GLN A 128 -0.12 3.55 -11.26
N THR A 129 -0.65 4.50 -12.03
CA THR A 129 -2.03 4.48 -12.56
C THR A 129 -2.07 4.23 -14.07
N GLU A 130 -0.91 4.19 -14.72
CA GLU A 130 -0.74 3.98 -16.15
C GLU A 130 0.42 3.03 -16.48
N GLY A 131 0.50 2.58 -17.73
CA GLY A 131 1.38 1.46 -18.12
C GLY A 131 0.67 0.11 -18.03
N GLY A 132 1.43 -0.93 -17.71
CA GLY A 132 0.99 -2.33 -17.68
C GLY A 132 0.02 -2.67 -16.54
N ALA A 133 -0.47 -3.91 -16.57
CA ALA A 133 -1.35 -4.43 -15.52
C ALA A 133 -0.59 -4.65 -14.20
N GLU A 134 0.66 -5.09 -14.32
CA GLU A 134 1.61 -5.24 -13.23
C GLU A 134 2.90 -4.55 -13.65
N GLU A 135 3.53 -3.83 -12.73
CA GLU A 135 4.77 -3.10 -12.98
C GLU A 135 5.74 -3.30 -11.82
N THR A 136 7.03 -3.38 -12.15
CA THR A 136 8.09 -3.60 -11.16
C THR A 136 8.90 -2.34 -10.94
N PHE A 137 9.02 -1.96 -9.68
CA PHE A 137 9.83 -0.85 -9.22
C PHE A 137 11.13 -1.34 -8.59
N TYR A 138 12.15 -0.49 -8.67
CA TYR A 138 13.41 -0.68 -7.98
C TYR A 138 13.71 0.52 -7.09
N MET A 139 14.20 0.24 -5.88
CA MET A 139 14.93 1.20 -5.08
C MET A 139 16.41 0.82 -5.11
N LYS A 140 17.27 1.78 -5.42
CA LYS A 140 18.70 1.55 -5.68
C LYS A 140 19.55 2.68 -5.11
N LEU A 141 20.84 2.40 -4.96
CA LEU A 141 21.86 3.37 -4.61
C LEU A 141 22.76 3.64 -5.82
N GLN A 142 22.87 4.91 -6.23
CA GLN A 142 23.97 5.34 -7.09
C GLN A 142 25.09 5.88 -6.20
N TYR A 143 26.34 5.53 -6.47
CA TYR A 143 27.50 6.09 -5.76
C TYR A 143 28.74 6.14 -6.65
N THR A 144 29.73 6.93 -6.25
CA THR A 144 31.08 6.93 -6.83
C THR A 144 32.02 6.15 -5.92
N ASP A 145 32.74 5.17 -6.47
CA ASP A 145 33.70 4.34 -5.73
C ASP A 145 35.07 5.02 -5.56
N ALA A 146 36.01 4.34 -4.88
CA ALA A 146 37.36 4.86 -4.69
C ALA A 146 38.17 5.02 -6.00
N ALA A 147 37.76 4.36 -7.10
CA ALA A 147 38.36 4.52 -8.42
C ALA A 147 37.75 5.70 -9.21
N GLY A 148 36.75 6.38 -8.66
CA GLY A 148 36.02 7.46 -9.33
C GLY A 148 34.97 6.97 -10.33
N GLN A 149 34.60 5.68 -10.28
CA GLN A 149 33.60 5.09 -11.15
C GLN A 149 32.21 5.18 -10.52
N THR A 150 31.22 5.55 -11.32
CA THR A 150 29.81 5.51 -10.91
C THR A 150 29.29 4.08 -10.93
N ASN A 151 28.68 3.67 -9.82
CA ASN A 151 28.09 2.37 -9.59
C ASN A 151 26.61 2.50 -9.24
N TYR A 152 25.86 1.41 -9.45
CA TYR A 152 24.42 1.31 -9.18
C TYR A 152 24.15 -0.01 -8.47
N ASP A 153 23.79 0.05 -7.19
CA ASP A 153 23.55 -1.13 -6.37
C ASP A 153 22.07 -1.25 -5.99
N ALA A 154 21.57 -2.48 -5.95
CA ALA A 154 20.16 -2.75 -5.72
C ALA A 154 19.87 -2.81 -4.22
N ILE A 155 18.89 -2.02 -3.77
CA ILE A 155 18.44 -2.03 -2.37
C ILE A 155 17.21 -2.93 -2.23
N ALA A 156 16.19 -2.69 -3.05
CA ALA A 156 14.93 -3.42 -3.04
C ALA A 156 14.26 -3.45 -4.42
N GLU A 157 13.43 -4.46 -4.64
CA GLU A 157 12.58 -4.65 -5.82
C GLU A 157 11.18 -5.05 -5.34
N ALA A 158 10.14 -4.53 -5.99
CA ALA A 158 8.78 -4.98 -5.76
C ALA A 158 7.90 -4.78 -6.99
N THR A 159 6.99 -5.73 -7.22
CA THR A 159 5.98 -5.66 -8.27
C THR A 159 4.64 -5.25 -7.67
N THR A 160 3.97 -4.30 -8.31
CA THR A 160 2.61 -3.86 -7.95
C THR A 160 1.64 -4.02 -9.10
N ILE A 161 0.35 -4.01 -8.76
CA ILE A 161 -0.76 -3.93 -9.70
C ILE A 161 -1.07 -2.45 -9.93
N LYS A 162 -1.48 -2.07 -11.15
CA LYS A 162 -1.98 -0.71 -11.43
C LYS A 162 -2.99 -0.25 -10.39
N GLY A 163 -2.79 0.94 -9.85
CA GLY A 163 -3.63 1.59 -8.84
C GLY A 163 -3.28 1.21 -7.41
N GLU A 164 -2.39 0.24 -7.19
CA GLU A 164 -2.03 -0.25 -5.86
C GLU A 164 -0.64 0.21 -5.44
N TRP A 165 -0.54 0.59 -4.17
CA TRP A 165 0.74 0.90 -3.53
C TRP A 165 1.50 -0.37 -3.20
N VAL A 166 2.81 -0.36 -3.45
CA VAL A 166 3.74 -1.39 -3.00
C VAL A 166 4.90 -0.77 -2.23
N GLN A 167 5.41 -1.49 -1.24
CA GLN A 167 6.59 -1.08 -0.50
C GLN A 167 7.85 -1.65 -1.15
N LEU A 168 8.84 -0.79 -1.37
CA LEU A 168 10.24 -1.15 -1.58
C LEU A 168 10.93 -1.02 -0.23
N ALA A 169 11.46 -2.09 0.33
CA ALA A 169 12.11 -2.04 1.65
C ALA A 169 13.28 -3.03 1.76
N ASN A 170 14.32 -2.61 2.47
CA ASN A 170 15.42 -3.45 2.91
C ASN A 170 15.93 -2.92 4.25
N SER A 171 15.91 -3.76 5.28
CA SER A 171 16.30 -3.37 6.65
C SER A 171 17.79 -3.64 6.97
N GLU A 172 18.53 -4.25 6.05
CA GLU A 172 19.93 -4.66 6.26
C GLU A 172 20.82 -4.30 5.07
N TYR A 173 20.49 -3.23 4.34
CA TYR A 173 21.28 -2.81 3.19
C TYR A 173 22.62 -2.25 3.63
N THR A 174 23.72 -2.81 3.13
CA THR A 174 25.07 -2.34 3.42
C THR A 174 25.46 -1.29 2.38
N ILE A 175 25.74 -0.06 2.81
CA ILE A 175 26.31 0.94 1.90
C ILE A 175 27.75 0.52 1.58
N PRO A 176 28.18 0.51 0.30
CA PRO A 176 29.55 0.15 -0.06
C PRO A 176 30.57 1.01 0.69
N ALA A 177 31.64 0.39 1.21
CA ALA A 177 32.58 1.02 2.14
C ALA A 177 33.37 2.19 1.54
N ASP A 178 33.47 2.24 0.22
CA ASP A 178 34.14 3.30 -0.54
C ASP A 178 33.16 4.25 -1.24
N ALA A 179 31.87 4.19 -0.89
CA ALA A 179 30.85 5.03 -1.48
C ALA A 179 31.06 6.51 -1.16
N THR A 180 30.99 7.33 -2.20
CA THR A 180 30.92 8.79 -2.14
C THR A 180 29.83 9.30 -3.10
N ALA A 181 29.37 10.55 -2.93
CA ALA A 181 28.36 11.17 -3.79
C ALA A 181 27.14 10.26 -4.03
N ALA A 182 26.55 9.79 -2.92
CA ALA A 182 25.54 8.75 -2.92
C ALA A 182 24.13 9.31 -3.13
N PHE A 183 23.34 8.68 -3.99
CA PHE A 183 21.94 9.00 -4.24
C PHE A 183 21.07 7.77 -4.06
N LEU A 184 20.11 7.85 -3.16
CA LEU A 184 18.99 6.91 -3.11
C LEU A 184 18.03 7.27 -4.23
N TYR A 185 17.55 6.28 -4.99
CA TYR A 185 16.63 6.56 -6.08
C TYR A 185 15.63 5.45 -6.33
N VAL A 186 14.50 5.83 -6.92
CA VAL A 186 13.41 4.95 -7.33
C VAL A 186 13.26 5.02 -8.84
N GLU A 187 13.20 3.86 -9.49
CA GLU A 187 13.01 3.71 -10.92
C GLU A 187 12.07 2.53 -11.23
N THR A 188 11.79 2.30 -12.51
CA THR A 188 11.02 1.12 -12.94
C THR A 188 11.92 0.15 -13.69
N LYS A 189 11.53 -1.11 -13.72
CA LYS A 189 12.22 -2.13 -14.51
C LYS A 189 12.15 -1.84 -16.00
N GLU A 190 10.97 -1.46 -16.48
CA GLU A 190 10.67 -1.18 -17.87
C GLU A 190 9.69 -0.01 -17.98
N GLY A 191 9.44 0.46 -19.20
CA GLY A 191 8.47 1.50 -19.49
C GLY A 191 8.92 2.92 -19.13
N THR A 192 8.05 3.87 -19.42
CA THR A 192 8.25 5.32 -19.18
C THR A 192 7.01 5.98 -18.60
N PHE A 193 6.10 5.19 -18.03
CA PHE A 193 4.89 5.68 -17.39
C PHE A 193 5.24 6.51 -16.15
N ASP A 194 4.40 7.49 -15.86
CA ASP A 194 4.46 8.29 -14.67
C ASP A 194 4.10 7.44 -13.44
N PHE A 195 4.66 7.80 -12.29
CA PHE A 195 4.42 7.07 -11.05
C PHE A 195 4.46 7.99 -9.83
N TYR A 196 3.95 7.49 -8.72
CA TYR A 196 3.90 8.16 -7.43
C TYR A 196 4.87 7.49 -6.46
N VAL A 197 5.50 8.29 -5.61
CA VAL A 197 6.34 7.86 -4.49
C VAL A 197 5.82 8.50 -3.22
N ASP A 198 5.77 7.74 -2.14
CA ASP A 198 5.34 8.25 -0.85
C ASP A 198 6.07 7.58 0.32
N ASN A 199 6.05 8.20 1.50
CA ASN A 199 6.64 7.71 2.74
C ASN A 199 8.04 7.13 2.56
N ALA A 200 8.93 7.92 1.96
CA ALA A 200 10.32 7.52 1.79
C ALA A 200 11.09 7.73 3.10
N ALA A 201 11.82 6.72 3.55
CA ALA A 201 12.49 6.76 4.84
C ALA A 201 13.84 6.05 4.82
N GLY A 202 14.73 6.53 5.69
CA GLY A 202 16.02 5.93 5.95
C GLY A 202 16.30 5.93 7.44
N ALA A 203 16.78 4.80 7.95
CA ALA A 203 16.88 4.54 9.37
C ALA A 203 18.07 3.63 9.71
N GLY A 204 18.36 3.47 11.00
CA GLY A 204 19.35 2.52 11.50
C GLY A 204 19.09 1.07 11.04
N GLU A 205 20.12 0.23 11.12
CA GLU A 205 20.03 -1.21 10.82
C GLU A 205 18.85 -1.89 11.54
N ALA A 206 18.21 -2.84 10.85
CA ALA A 206 17.12 -3.67 11.36
C ALA A 206 15.86 -2.90 11.82
N THR A 207 15.73 -1.62 11.43
CA THR A 207 14.54 -0.82 11.69
C THR A 207 13.42 -1.23 10.72
N GLN A 208 12.33 -1.75 11.27
CA GLN A 208 11.12 -2.05 10.50
C GLN A 208 10.34 -0.76 10.22
N ILE A 209 10.15 -0.47 8.93
CA ILE A 209 9.36 0.64 8.43
C ILE A 209 8.12 0.04 7.78
N GLU A 210 6.93 0.41 8.27
CA GLU A 210 5.67 -0.17 7.80
C GLU A 210 5.29 0.42 6.43
N GLY A 211 4.59 -0.39 5.63
CA GLY A 211 4.11 0.00 4.31
C GLY A 211 2.79 -0.71 3.95
N PRO A 212 2.30 -0.56 2.70
CA PRO A 212 1.12 -1.28 2.23
C PRO A 212 1.31 -2.79 2.36
N LYS A 213 0.22 -3.50 2.68
CA LYS A 213 0.17 -4.95 2.53
C LYS A 213 0.20 -5.29 1.05
N SER A 214 1.13 -6.14 0.63
CA SER A 214 1.26 -6.52 -0.77
C SER A 214 0.04 -7.29 -1.26
N LYS A 215 -0.58 -6.80 -2.33
CA LYS A 215 -1.58 -7.54 -3.11
C LYS A 215 -0.86 -8.23 -4.26
N LYS A 216 -0.91 -9.56 -4.31
CA LYS A 216 -0.40 -10.34 -5.44
C LYS A 216 -1.54 -10.64 -6.41
N LEU A 217 -1.37 -10.34 -7.69
CA LEU A 217 -2.39 -10.67 -8.68
C LEU A 217 -2.44 -12.19 -8.88
N THR A 218 -3.55 -12.79 -8.46
CA THR A 218 -3.89 -14.17 -8.78
C THR A 218 -5.27 -14.16 -9.43
N TYR A 219 -5.35 -14.57 -10.70
CA TYR A 219 -6.62 -14.66 -11.40
C TYR A 219 -7.54 -15.66 -10.70
N GLY A 220 -8.74 -15.22 -10.34
CA GLY A 220 -9.72 -15.96 -9.54
C GLY A 220 -9.71 -15.63 -8.04
N ASP A 221 -8.66 -15.00 -7.51
CA ASP A 221 -8.58 -14.52 -6.11
C ASP A 221 -8.96 -13.03 -6.08
N ILE A 222 -10.25 -12.77 -5.96
CA ILE A 222 -10.87 -11.45 -6.12
C ILE A 222 -10.83 -10.67 -4.81
N ASN A 223 -10.78 -11.35 -3.67
CA ASN A 223 -10.64 -10.69 -2.37
C ASN A 223 -9.17 -10.50 -1.93
N TYR A 224 -8.20 -11.06 -2.66
CA TYR A 224 -6.77 -11.02 -2.35
C TYR A 224 -6.40 -11.67 -1.02
N ASP A 225 -7.13 -12.70 -0.61
CA ASP A 225 -6.83 -13.49 0.59
C ASP A 225 -5.74 -14.56 0.35
N GLY A 226 -5.30 -14.69 -0.89
CA GLY A 226 -4.28 -15.64 -1.34
C GLY A 226 -4.82 -17.01 -1.72
N LYS A 227 -6.15 -17.20 -1.73
CA LYS A 227 -6.81 -18.47 -2.04
C LYS A 227 -8.00 -18.20 -2.94
N ILE A 228 -8.11 -18.96 -4.02
CA ILE A 228 -9.35 -19.00 -4.81
C ILE A 228 -10.35 -19.84 -4.02
N ASN A 229 -11.48 -19.29 -3.58
CA ASN A 229 -12.44 -20.00 -2.74
C ASN A 229 -13.90 -19.50 -2.93
N ILE A 230 -14.82 -19.97 -2.08
CA ILE A 230 -16.25 -19.61 -2.18
C ILE A 230 -16.48 -18.08 -2.04
N PRO A 231 -15.82 -17.36 -1.11
CA PRO A 231 -15.78 -15.90 -1.13
C PRO A 231 -15.53 -15.26 -2.51
N ASP A 232 -14.56 -15.74 -3.30
CA ASP A 232 -14.33 -15.21 -4.66
C ASP A 232 -15.47 -15.53 -5.62
N LEU A 233 -16.01 -16.75 -5.55
CA LEU A 233 -17.19 -17.12 -6.34
C LEU A 233 -18.40 -16.24 -6.00
N CYS A 234 -18.55 -15.84 -4.74
CA CYS A 234 -19.57 -14.89 -4.31
C CYS A 234 -19.29 -13.48 -4.85
N LEU A 235 -18.04 -13.02 -4.78
CA LEU A 235 -17.64 -11.71 -5.30
C LEU A 235 -17.85 -11.59 -6.80
N ILE A 236 -17.45 -12.58 -7.60
CA ILE A 236 -17.65 -12.52 -9.05
C ILE A 236 -19.13 -12.54 -9.41
N LYS A 237 -19.95 -13.34 -8.71
CA LYS A 237 -21.41 -13.35 -8.93
C LYS A 237 -22.05 -12.01 -8.60
N SER A 238 -21.60 -11.35 -7.53
CA SER A 238 -22.04 -9.98 -7.21
C SER A 238 -21.58 -9.00 -8.29
N ALA A 239 -20.34 -9.13 -8.76
CA ALA A 239 -19.76 -8.28 -9.80
C ALA A 239 -20.51 -8.35 -11.14
N LEU A 240 -21.13 -9.49 -11.48
CA LEU A 240 -21.97 -9.60 -12.67
C LEU A 240 -23.24 -8.73 -12.62
N ILE A 241 -23.65 -8.31 -11.42
CA ILE A 241 -24.84 -7.48 -11.20
C ILE A 241 -24.43 -6.04 -10.96
N ASP A 242 -23.52 -5.82 -10.01
CA ASP A 242 -23.19 -4.48 -9.50
C ASP A 242 -21.91 -3.90 -10.10
N GLY A 243 -21.13 -4.72 -10.82
CA GLY A 243 -19.78 -4.39 -11.27
C GLY A 243 -18.75 -4.42 -10.13
N LEU A 244 -17.48 -4.18 -10.48
CA LEU A 244 -16.40 -3.93 -9.53
C LEU A 244 -15.91 -2.49 -9.72
N THR A 245 -15.51 -1.83 -8.63
CA THR A 245 -14.92 -0.48 -8.68
C THR A 245 -13.41 -0.53 -8.66
N ASP A 246 -12.85 -1.47 -7.90
CA ASP A 246 -11.42 -1.67 -7.73
C ASP A 246 -10.79 -2.31 -8.97
N ASP A 247 -9.78 -1.64 -9.54
CA ASP A 247 -9.13 -2.07 -10.78
C ASP A 247 -8.28 -3.32 -10.60
N ALA A 248 -7.77 -3.57 -9.40
CA ALA A 248 -7.11 -4.83 -9.10
C ALA A 248 -8.15 -5.95 -9.13
N GLN A 249 -9.24 -5.84 -8.37
CA GLN A 249 -10.31 -6.85 -8.33
C GLN A 249 -10.88 -7.14 -9.71
N LYS A 250 -11.07 -6.13 -10.56
CA LYS A 250 -11.49 -6.34 -11.97
C LYS A 250 -10.54 -7.27 -12.71
N LYS A 251 -9.23 -7.12 -12.53
CA LYS A 251 -8.23 -7.99 -13.17
C LYS A 251 -8.26 -9.39 -12.58
N ALA A 252 -8.38 -9.52 -11.26
CA ALA A 252 -8.50 -10.83 -10.65
C ALA A 252 -9.77 -11.56 -11.11
N ALA A 253 -10.86 -10.82 -11.37
CA ALA A 253 -12.13 -11.36 -11.83
C ALA A 253 -12.16 -11.73 -13.32
N ASP A 254 -11.34 -11.12 -14.19
CA ASP A 254 -11.18 -11.48 -15.61
C ASP A 254 -10.28 -12.73 -15.75
N VAL A 255 -10.81 -13.88 -15.32
CA VAL A 255 -10.05 -15.13 -15.18
C VAL A 255 -9.61 -15.66 -16.55
N ASN A 256 -10.44 -15.49 -17.59
CA ASN A 256 -10.11 -15.93 -18.95
C ASN A 256 -9.24 -14.93 -19.74
N ARG A 257 -9.04 -13.71 -19.21
CA ARG A 257 -8.23 -12.62 -19.77
C ARG A 257 -8.77 -12.06 -21.08
N ASP A 258 -10.07 -12.08 -21.27
CA ASP A 258 -10.73 -11.51 -22.44
C ASP A 258 -11.09 -10.02 -22.29
N LYS A 259 -10.76 -9.43 -21.12
CA LYS A 259 -11.00 -8.04 -20.73
C LYS A 259 -12.46 -7.74 -20.38
N SER A 260 -13.29 -8.76 -20.26
CA SER A 260 -14.66 -8.68 -19.77
C SER A 260 -14.78 -9.48 -18.48
N ILE A 261 -15.73 -9.10 -17.63
CA ILE A 261 -16.06 -9.88 -16.43
C ILE A 261 -17.46 -10.40 -16.67
N ASP A 262 -17.57 -11.68 -16.99
CA ASP A 262 -18.85 -12.29 -17.35
C ASP A 262 -19.07 -13.69 -16.74
N ALA A 263 -20.17 -14.34 -17.14
CA ALA A 263 -20.54 -15.65 -16.61
C ALA A 263 -19.48 -16.74 -16.90
N THR A 264 -18.63 -16.54 -17.91
CA THR A 264 -17.50 -17.41 -18.25
C THR A 264 -16.47 -17.41 -17.13
N ASP A 265 -16.11 -16.24 -16.61
CA ASP A 265 -15.14 -16.14 -15.51
C ASP A 265 -15.68 -16.78 -14.24
N ALA A 266 -16.96 -16.53 -13.93
CA ALA A 266 -17.62 -17.17 -12.80
C ALA A 266 -17.65 -18.70 -12.93
N MET A 267 -17.80 -19.20 -14.16
CA MET A 267 -17.75 -20.63 -14.46
C MET A 267 -16.35 -21.20 -14.23
N LEU A 268 -15.29 -20.48 -14.62
CA LEU A 268 -13.90 -20.93 -14.42
C LEU A 268 -13.54 -21.03 -12.94
N ILE A 269 -13.94 -20.05 -12.12
CA ILE A 269 -13.76 -20.13 -10.66
C ILE A 269 -14.53 -21.33 -10.09
N PHE A 270 -15.79 -21.51 -10.49
CA PHE A 270 -16.59 -22.65 -10.04
C PHE A 270 -15.99 -24.01 -10.44
N GLN A 271 -15.46 -24.13 -11.66
CA GLN A 271 -14.80 -25.34 -12.13
C GLN A 271 -13.53 -25.65 -11.35
N TRP A 272 -12.70 -24.63 -11.09
CA TRP A 272 -11.50 -24.76 -10.26
C TRP A 272 -11.83 -25.28 -8.86
N LEU A 273 -12.87 -24.72 -8.22
CA LEU A 273 -13.31 -25.14 -6.88
C LEU A 273 -13.79 -26.60 -6.82
N ASN A 274 -14.43 -27.08 -7.89
CA ASN A 274 -14.88 -28.48 -7.95
C ASN A 274 -13.72 -29.45 -8.22
N ALA A 275 -12.65 -29.00 -8.88
CA ALA A 275 -11.48 -29.82 -9.15
C ALA A 275 -10.60 -30.05 -7.92
N GLU A 276 -10.65 -29.18 -6.90
CA GLU A 276 -9.91 -29.36 -5.64
C GLU A 276 -10.58 -30.34 -4.66
N ILE A 277 -11.81 -30.77 -4.93
CA ILE A 277 -12.58 -31.66 -4.04
C ILE A 277 -12.35 -33.15 -4.40
N GLU A 278 -11.77 -33.46 -5.57
CA GLU A 278 -11.44 -34.82 -6.03
C GLU A 278 -10.02 -35.26 -5.68
#